data_AF-A0A966NX80-F1
#
_entry.id   AF-A0A966NX80-F1
#
_cell.length_a   1.000
_cell.length_b   1.000
_cell.length_c   1.000
_cell.angle_alpha   90.00
_cell.angle_beta   90.00
_cell.angle_gamma   90.00
#
_symmetry.space_group_name_H-M   'P 1'
#
loop_
_entity.id
_entity.type
_entity.pdbx_description
1 polymer ?
#
loop_
_entity_poly.entity_id
_entity_poly.type
_entity_poly.pdbx_seq_one_letter_code
_entity_poly.pdbx_strand_id
1 'polypeptide(L)' 'MARPVSEIFDASQWDEVAGFSFQDITYHRAKSHGTVRIAFNRPEVRNAFRPATVDELYRALDHARQSTD' A
#
# COMPACT_ATOMS: atom_id res chain seq x y z
N MET A 1 1.69 7.40 -18.74
CA MET A 1 2.47 6.21 -18.36
C MET A 1 2.54 6.20 -16.83
N ALA A 2 2.00 5.15 -16.19
CA ALA A 2 1.96 5.07 -14.73
C ALA A 2 3.39 5.09 -14.16
N ARG A 3 3.65 5.95 -13.17
CA ARG A 3 4.93 5.94 -12.46
C ARG A 3 5.09 4.58 -11.77
N PRO A 4 6.21 3.87 -11.93
CA PRO A 4 6.43 2.61 -11.23
C PRO A 4 6.44 2.87 -9.71
N VAL A 5 5.62 2.13 -8.96
CA VAL A 5 5.50 2.24 -7.49
C VAL A 5 6.84 1.97 -6.80
N SER A 6 7.63 1.03 -7.31
CA SER A 6 9.03 0.80 -6.97
C SER A 6 9.72 -0.09 -8.01
N GLU A 7 11.05 -0.17 -8.03
CA GLU A 7 11.81 -1.03 -8.96
C GLU A 7 11.48 -2.52 -8.84
N ILE A 8 11.17 -2.98 -7.62
CA ILE A 8 10.82 -4.39 -7.34
C ILE A 8 9.31 -4.67 -7.43
N PHE A 9 8.50 -3.71 -7.89
CA PHE A 9 7.05 -3.87 -7.93
C PHE A 9 6.57 -4.42 -9.27
N ASP A 10 6.05 -5.65 -9.26
CA ASP A 10 5.43 -6.28 -10.42
C ASP A 10 3.91 -6.05 -10.45
N ALA A 11 3.46 -5.00 -11.14
CA ALA A 11 2.04 -4.64 -11.24
C ALA A 11 1.13 -5.76 -11.79
N SER A 12 1.68 -6.78 -12.45
CA SER A 12 0.86 -7.91 -12.93
C SER A 12 0.34 -8.77 -11.78
N GLN A 13 1.04 -8.81 -10.64
CA GLN A 13 0.72 -9.66 -9.48
C GLN A 13 -0.16 -8.99 -8.42
N TRP A 14 -0.37 -7.68 -8.53
CA TRP A 14 -1.01 -6.86 -7.50
C TRP A 14 -2.23 -6.12 -8.07
N ASP A 15 -3.30 -6.07 -7.28
CA ASP A 15 -4.45 -5.19 -7.51
C ASP A 15 -4.49 -4.11 -6.42
N GLU A 16 -4.79 -2.88 -6.81
CA GLU A 16 -4.99 -1.78 -5.86
C GLU A 16 -6.28 -2.00 -5.08
N VAL A 17 -6.22 -1.81 -3.75
CA VAL A 17 -7.41 -1.95 -2.91
C VAL A 17 -8.25 -0.68 -3.00
N ALA A 18 -9.44 -0.79 -3.61
CA ALA A 18 -10.36 0.31 -3.80
C ALA A 18 -10.90 0.88 -2.47
N GLY A 19 -11.38 2.12 -2.49
CA GLY A 19 -12.00 2.79 -1.33
C GLY A 19 -11.01 3.51 -0.41
N PHE A 20 -9.71 3.49 -0.75
CA PHE A 20 -8.67 4.22 -0.04
C PHE A 20 -8.00 5.24 -0.95
N SER A 21 -7.67 6.41 -0.40
CA SER A 21 -6.92 7.46 -1.10
C SER A 21 -5.74 7.87 -0.24
N PHE A 22 -4.80 6.94 -0.09
CA PHE A 22 -3.58 7.16 0.67
C PHE A 22 -2.60 8.02 -0.12
N GLN A 23 -1.90 8.93 0.57
CA GLN A 23 -0.88 9.77 -0.05
C GLN A 23 0.53 9.26 0.28
N ASP A 24 0.74 8.87 1.55
CA ASP A 24 2.05 8.52 2.08
C ASP A 24 2.32 7.01 2.05
N ILE A 25 1.30 6.20 1.77
CA ILE A 25 1.41 4.74 1.59
C ILE A 25 0.70 4.28 0.32
N THR A 26 1.02 3.06 -0.11
CA THR A 26 0.33 2.32 -1.16
C THR A 26 -0.24 1.04 -0.59
N TYR A 27 -1.41 0.63 -1.05
CA TYR A 27 -2.09 -0.56 -0.55
C TYR A 27 -2.57 -1.45 -1.71
N HIS A 28 -2.03 -2.65 -1.76
CA HIS A 28 -2.32 -3.62 -2.80
C HIS A 28 -2.63 -5.00 -2.22
N ARG A 29 -3.43 -5.78 -2.95
CA ARG A 29 -3.71 -7.19 -2.67
C ARG A 29 -3.07 -8.06 -3.75
N ALA A 30 -2.49 -9.18 -3.36
CA ALA A 30 -1.94 -10.16 -4.30
C ALA A 30 -3.07 -10.90 -5.01
N LYS A 31 -2.92 -11.13 -6.31
CA LYS A 31 -3.93 -11.84 -7.12
C LYS A 31 -3.99 -13.34 -6.85
N SER A 32 -2.86 -13.92 -6.47
CA SER A 32 -2.66 -15.38 -6.41
C SER A 32 -2.80 -15.97 -5.00
N HIS A 33 -2.74 -15.15 -3.96
CA HIS A 33 -2.79 -15.61 -2.57
C HIS A 33 -3.32 -14.51 -1.64
N GLY A 34 -3.83 -14.90 -0.45
CA GLY A 34 -4.40 -14.00 0.57
C GLY A 34 -3.38 -13.11 1.28
N THR A 35 -2.52 -12.43 0.52
CA THR A 35 -1.48 -11.53 1.04
C THR A 35 -1.70 -10.12 0.53
N VAL A 36 -1.40 -9.15 1.38
CA VAL A 36 -1.46 -7.73 1.04
C VAL A 36 -0.09 -7.10 1.13
N ARG A 37 0.15 -6.08 0.31
CA ARG A 37 1.34 -5.24 0.32
C ARG A 37 0.94 -3.83 0.69
N ILE A 38 1.37 -3.41 1.88
CA ILE A 38 1.30 -2.02 2.33
C ILE A 38 2.72 -1.48 2.33
N ALA A 39 2.99 -0.44 1.54
CA ALA A 39 4.34 0.11 1.39
C ALA A 39 4.33 1.63 1.48
N PHE A 40 5.37 2.20 2.09
CA PHE A 40 5.57 3.64 2.14
C PHE A 40 5.78 4.22 0.73
N ASN A 41 5.17 5.37 0.48
CA ASN A 41 5.19 6.11 -0.78
C ASN A 41 5.84 7.49 -0.59
N ARG A 42 6.95 7.54 0.16
CA ARG A 42 7.70 8.78 0.45
C ARG A 42 9.19 8.66 0.12
N PRO A 43 9.55 8.29 -1.13
CA PRO A 43 10.95 8.07 -1.50
C PRO A 43 11.81 9.34 -1.34
N GLU A 44 11.22 10.53 -1.46
CA GLU A 44 11.90 11.82 -1.36
C GLU A 44 12.53 12.09 0.01
N VAL A 45 12.00 11.44 1.07
CA VAL A 45 12.53 11.51 2.44
C VAL A 45 12.92 10.14 2.97
N ARG A 46 13.37 9.22 2.10
CA ARG A 46 13.78 7.86 2.46
C ARG A 46 12.71 7.11 3.27
N ASN A 47 11.44 7.31 2.91
CA ASN A 47 10.27 6.73 3.57
C ASN A 47 10.08 7.12 5.05
N ALA A 48 10.63 8.27 5.48
CA ALA A 48 10.35 8.81 6.80
C ALA A 48 8.85 9.12 6.97
N PHE A 49 8.27 8.68 8.08
CA PHE A 49 6.85 8.84 8.39
C PHE A 49 6.58 10.14 9.17
N ARG A 50 5.41 10.73 8.91
CA ARG A 50 4.79 11.81 9.69
C ARG A 50 3.52 11.28 10.37
N PRO A 51 2.88 12.00 11.30
CA PRO A 51 1.65 11.53 11.95
C PRO A 51 0.58 11.06 10.96
N ALA A 52 0.36 11.79 9.86
CA ALA A 52 -0.57 11.37 8.80
C ALA A 52 -0.22 10.01 8.17
N THR A 53 1.07 9.72 7.96
CA THR A 53 1.52 8.41 7.45
C THR A 53 1.15 7.28 8.42
N VAL A 54 1.21 7.54 9.73
CA VAL A 54 0.85 6.56 10.76
C VAL A 54 -0.66 6.32 10.77
N ASP A 55 -1.46 7.37 10.61
CA ASP A 55 -2.93 7.24 10.50
C ASP A 55 -3.34 6.43 9.27
N GLU A 56 -2.71 6.68 8.12
CA GLU A 56 -2.93 5.90 6.90
C GLU A 56 -2.53 4.43 7.08
N LEU A 57 -1.36 4.19 7.69
CA LEU A 57 -0.86 2.84 7.97
C LEU A 57 -1.81 2.08 8.90
N TYR A 58 -2.30 2.74 9.95
CA TYR A 58 -3.27 2.16 10.88
C TYR A 58 -4.55 1.73 10.15
N ARG A 59 -5.11 2.60 9.30
CA ARG A 59 -6.32 2.29 8.52
C ARG A 59 -6.10 1.12 7.56
N ALA A 60 -4.97 1.09 6.85
CA ALA A 60 -4.66 0.01 5.92
C ALA A 60 -4.49 -1.35 6.65
N LEU A 61 -3.79 -1.35 7.79
CA LEU A 61 -3.58 -2.55 8.59
C LEU A 61 -4.88 -3.04 9.26
N ASP A 62 -5.70 -2.12 9.77
CA ASP A 62 -6.99 -2.48 10.36
C ASP A 62 -7.95 -3.06 9.32
N HIS A 63 -7.97 -2.52 8.10
CA HIS A 63 -8.72 -3.11 6.98
C HIS A 63 -8.19 -4.51 6.62
N ALA A 64 -6.87 -4.67 6.51
CA ALA A 64 -6.26 -5.95 6.21
C ALA A 64 -6.61 -7.00 7.29
N ARG A 65 -6.64 -6.60 8.57
CA ARG A 65 -7.02 -7.48 9.70
C ARG A 65 -8.46 -7.99 9.60
N GLN A 66 -9.38 -7.18 9.10
CA GLN A 66 -10.81 -7.52 8.99
C GLN A 66 -11.16 -8.22 7.67
N SER A 67 -10.24 -8.25 6.72
CA SER A 67 -10.42 -8.92 5.43
C SER A 67 -10.10 -10.41 5.56
N THR A 68 -11.14 -11.25 5.67
CA THR A 68 -11.01 -12.72 5.85
C THR A 68 -10.84 -13.51 4.54
N ASP A 69 -10.56 -12.82 3.43
CA ASP A 69 -10.35 -13.41 2.10
C ASP A 69 -8.96 -14.06 1.97
#